data_AF-A0A0N0UZK9-F1
#
_entry.id   AF-A0A0N0UZK9-F1
#
_cell.length_a   1.000
_cell.length_b   1.000
_cell.length_c   1.000
_cell.angle_alpha   90.00
_cell.angle_beta   90.00
_cell.angle_gamma   90.00
#
_symmetry.space_group_name_H-M   'P 1'
#
loop_
_entity.id
_entity.type
_entity.pdbx_description
1 polymer ?
#
loop_
_entity_poly.entity_id
_entity_poly.type
_entity_poly.pdbx_seq_one_letter_code
_entity_poly.pdbx_strand_id
1 'polypeptide(L)'
;MRNSTKERYLPLLVNWILPKFRNMPINSIKRSDIKTFLLSLYQAENKTRSISTIELVNGILSNVFEQARDEDLTKHNPTNRILKRLKLERNKMTGTPLTLAEMNRVIDTCAEHYPEMYPFFMIAFYTGMRLGEIIPLEWDDIDLEKHEIKVNKSFRRELINDTKTGENRSVKITSILLTTLREYRLSCHTKRLFDNNGQYYSQNKIRNYLKQVLMIAGLKHVRFHDLRHTYASLMLSLGEPIHYVQNQLGHKNASMTLDRYGKYMPVNKEQGNALENAIKNMKNSE
;
A
#
# COMPACT_ATOMS: atom_id res chain seq x y z
N MET A 1 11.03 -11.42 -15.57
CA MET A 1 11.01 -10.38 -14.51
C MET A 1 9.96 -9.31 -14.86
N ARG A 2 9.12 -8.86 -13.91
CA ARG A 2 8.09 -7.83 -14.16
C ARG A 2 8.72 -6.45 -14.46
N ASN A 3 8.12 -5.65 -15.35
CA ASN A 3 8.62 -4.31 -15.71
C ASN A 3 8.81 -3.38 -14.50
N SER A 4 7.85 -3.36 -13.56
CA SER A 4 7.98 -2.55 -12.32
C SER A 4 9.18 -2.93 -11.44
N THR A 5 9.58 -4.21 -11.44
CA THR A 5 10.79 -4.67 -10.72
C THR A 5 12.04 -4.17 -11.44
N LYS A 6 12.07 -4.31 -12.78
CA LYS A 6 13.18 -3.83 -13.62
C LYS A 6 13.43 -2.33 -13.42
N GLU A 7 12.37 -1.52 -13.48
CA GLU A 7 12.43 -0.07 -13.26
C GLU A 7 13.00 0.31 -11.89
N ARG A 8 12.76 -0.51 -10.86
CA ARG A 8 13.26 -0.26 -9.51
C ARG A 8 14.71 -0.68 -9.34
N TYR A 9 15.12 -1.76 -10.02
CA TYR A 9 16.44 -2.36 -9.88
C TYR A 9 17.48 -1.64 -10.76
N LEU A 10 17.11 -1.31 -12.00
CA LEU A 10 18.03 -0.80 -13.00
C LEU A 10 18.76 0.49 -12.56
N PRO A 11 18.10 1.51 -11.98
CA PRO A 11 18.80 2.71 -11.52
C PRO A 11 19.78 2.42 -10.38
N LEU A 12 19.46 1.48 -9.48
CA LEU A 12 20.36 1.09 -8.38
C LEU A 12 21.58 0.35 -8.91
N LEU A 13 21.36 -0.52 -9.90
CA LEU A 13 22.42 -1.25 -10.58
C LEU A 13 23.36 -0.29 -11.32
N VAL A 14 22.81 0.56 -12.20
CA VAL A 14 23.58 1.45 -13.07
C VAL A 14 24.26 2.57 -12.31
N ASN A 15 23.58 3.19 -11.33
CA ASN A 15 24.11 4.38 -10.69
C ASN A 15 24.97 4.08 -9.46
N TRP A 16 24.78 2.93 -8.81
CA TRP A 16 25.47 2.64 -7.53
C TRP A 16 26.32 1.37 -7.58
N ILE A 17 25.74 0.24 -7.99
CA ILE A 17 26.44 -1.06 -7.93
C ILE A 17 27.54 -1.14 -8.99
N LEU A 18 27.21 -0.92 -10.26
CA LEU A 18 28.17 -1.03 -11.36
C LEU A 18 29.33 -0.05 -11.21
N PRO A 19 29.14 1.24 -10.88
CA PRO A 19 30.26 2.16 -10.67
C PRO A 19 31.26 1.68 -9.62
N LYS A 20 30.81 0.94 -8.60
CA LYS A 20 31.68 0.40 -7.55
C LYS A 20 32.38 -0.91 -7.95
N PHE A 21 31.65 -1.84 -8.58
CA PHE A 21 32.10 -3.23 -8.70
C PHE A 21 32.37 -3.71 -10.13
N ARG A 22 32.02 -2.94 -11.18
CA ARG A 22 32.08 -3.42 -12.58
C ARG A 22 33.46 -3.90 -13.05
N ASN A 23 34.53 -3.35 -12.49
CA ASN A 23 35.92 -3.68 -12.88
C ASN A 23 36.56 -4.69 -11.92
N MET A 24 35.82 -5.22 -10.94
CA MET A 24 36.33 -6.21 -9.98
C MET A 24 35.89 -7.61 -10.41
N PRO A 25 36.82 -8.58 -10.50
CA PRO A 25 36.46 -9.98 -10.66
C PRO A 25 35.53 -10.42 -9.53
N ILE A 26 34.43 -11.10 -9.85
CA ILE A 26 33.38 -11.43 -8.86
C ILE A 26 33.91 -12.24 -7.67
N ASN A 27 34.88 -13.12 -7.91
CA ASN A 27 35.55 -13.95 -6.90
C ASN A 27 36.51 -13.17 -5.99
N SER A 28 36.89 -11.95 -6.38
CA SER A 28 37.76 -11.06 -5.60
C SER A 28 37.00 -10.15 -4.65
N ILE A 29 35.70 -9.96 -4.88
CA ILE A 29 34.88 -9.03 -4.10
C ILE A 29 34.63 -9.64 -2.72
N LYS A 30 35.16 -9.00 -1.69
CA LYS A 30 35.05 -9.47 -0.31
C LYS A 30 33.78 -8.93 0.35
N ARG A 31 33.38 -9.63 1.41
CA ARG A 31 32.34 -9.17 2.33
C ARG A 31 32.59 -7.77 2.89
N SER A 32 33.86 -7.43 3.14
CA SER A 32 34.27 -6.09 3.60
C SER A 32 33.94 -5.01 2.57
N ASP A 33 34.14 -5.28 1.28
CA ASP A 33 33.91 -4.30 0.21
C ASP A 33 32.42 -3.96 0.10
N ILE A 34 31.57 -4.99 0.17
CA ILE A 34 30.11 -4.82 0.19
C ILE A 34 29.67 -4.08 1.45
N LYS A 35 30.22 -4.43 2.62
CA LYS A 35 29.91 -3.74 3.87
C LYS A 35 30.24 -2.24 3.77
N THR A 36 31.44 -1.90 3.31
CA THR A 36 31.90 -0.52 3.14
C THR A 36 31.01 0.23 2.13
N PHE A 37 30.67 -0.41 1.01
CA PHE A 37 29.76 0.17 0.01
C PHE A 37 28.36 0.45 0.54
N LEU A 38 27.75 -0.51 1.26
CA LEU A 38 26.41 -0.31 1.82
C LEU A 38 26.41 0.78 2.89
N LEU A 39 27.48 0.88 3.69
CA LEU A 39 27.66 1.96 4.66
C LEU A 39 27.86 3.32 3.99
N SER A 40 28.65 3.41 2.92
CA SER A 40 28.82 4.66 2.19
C SER A 40 27.53 5.15 1.56
N LEU A 41 26.64 4.24 1.13
CA LEU A 41 25.30 4.59 0.67
C LEU A 41 24.39 5.03 1.83
N TYR A 42 24.50 4.38 2.99
CA TYR A 42 23.70 4.72 4.16
C TYR A 42 24.07 6.09 4.72
N GLN A 43 25.36 6.39 4.85
CA GLN A 43 25.93 7.58 5.50
C GLN A 43 26.31 8.71 4.52
N ALA A 44 25.82 8.68 3.28
CA ALA A 44 26.20 9.68 2.27
C ALA A 44 25.86 11.11 2.72
N GLU A 45 26.87 11.98 2.77
CA GLU A 45 26.81 13.37 3.30
C GLU A 45 25.65 14.18 2.71
N ASN A 46 25.36 14.01 1.42
CA ASN A 46 24.32 14.77 0.73
C ASN A 46 22.89 14.23 0.96
N LYS A 47 22.73 12.96 1.36
CA LYS A 47 21.41 12.34 1.63
C LYS A 47 21.55 10.93 2.22
N THR A 48 21.34 10.79 3.53
CA THR A 48 21.19 9.48 4.20
C THR A 48 20.10 8.64 3.52
N ARG A 49 20.44 7.43 3.08
CA ARG A 49 19.49 6.54 2.39
C ARG A 49 18.72 5.69 3.39
N SER A 50 17.44 5.44 3.09
CA SER A 50 16.61 4.60 3.96
C SER A 50 17.10 3.16 3.97
N ILE A 51 16.93 2.47 5.11
CA ILE A 51 17.31 1.06 5.25
C ILE A 51 16.65 0.18 4.20
N SER A 52 15.39 0.42 3.86
CA SER A 52 14.70 -0.34 2.81
C SER A 52 15.35 -0.20 1.44
N THR A 53 16.02 0.92 1.18
CA THR A 53 16.82 1.13 -0.02
C THR A 53 18.12 0.32 0.06
N ILE A 54 18.80 0.33 1.21
CA ILE A 54 20.01 -0.47 1.45
C ILE A 54 19.72 -1.98 1.36
N GLU A 55 18.60 -2.43 1.93
CA GLU A 55 18.09 -3.80 1.83
C GLU A 55 17.86 -4.22 0.38
N LEU A 56 17.31 -3.32 -0.43
CA LEU A 56 17.08 -3.56 -1.84
C LEU A 56 18.40 -3.67 -2.63
N VAL A 57 19.36 -2.78 -2.38
CA VAL A 57 20.69 -2.84 -3.00
C VAL A 57 21.39 -4.15 -2.63
N ASN A 58 21.37 -4.52 -1.35
CA ASN A 58 21.93 -5.80 -0.89
C ASN A 58 21.20 -7.00 -1.50
N GLY A 59 19.88 -6.91 -1.71
CA GLY A 59 19.11 -7.95 -2.40
C GLY A 59 19.52 -8.12 -3.87
N ILE A 60 19.78 -7.03 -4.58
CA ILE A 60 20.31 -7.09 -5.96
C ILE A 60 21.69 -7.75 -5.97
N LEU A 61 22.61 -7.29 -5.11
CA LEU A 61 23.94 -7.91 -4.97
C LEU A 61 23.82 -9.40 -4.61
N SER A 62 22.91 -9.74 -3.69
CA SER A 62 22.70 -11.11 -3.25
C SER A 62 22.31 -12.00 -4.42
N ASN A 63 21.37 -11.56 -5.26
CA ASN A 63 20.96 -12.34 -6.44
C ASN A 63 22.13 -12.54 -7.42
N VAL A 64 22.96 -11.52 -7.64
CA VAL A 64 24.16 -11.63 -8.49
C VAL A 64 25.15 -12.66 -7.93
N PHE A 65 25.42 -12.63 -6.62
CA PHE A 65 26.34 -13.58 -5.99
C PHE A 65 25.76 -14.99 -5.81
N GLU A 66 24.44 -15.14 -5.68
CA GLU A 66 23.80 -16.47 -5.74
C GLU A 66 24.00 -17.06 -7.13
N GLN A 67 23.73 -16.30 -8.20
CA GLN A 67 23.97 -16.78 -9.56
C GLN A 67 25.44 -17.15 -9.79
N ALA A 68 26.37 -16.30 -9.35
CA ALA A 68 27.81 -16.58 -9.48
C ALA A 68 28.27 -17.78 -8.65
N ARG A 69 27.58 -18.12 -7.55
CA ARG A 69 27.85 -19.35 -6.80
C ARG A 69 27.29 -20.56 -7.54
N ASP A 70 26.09 -20.45 -8.09
CA ASP A 70 25.44 -21.54 -8.85
C ASP A 70 26.22 -21.87 -10.14
N GLU A 71 26.98 -20.91 -10.68
CA GLU A 71 27.93 -21.08 -11.78
C GLU A 71 29.37 -21.39 -11.32
N ASP A 72 29.58 -21.74 -10.05
CA ASP A 72 30.88 -22.07 -9.44
C ASP A 72 31.97 -20.98 -9.52
N LEU A 73 31.62 -19.75 -9.90
CA LEU A 73 32.54 -18.61 -9.94
C LEU A 73 32.93 -18.14 -8.54
N THR A 74 32.10 -18.39 -7.53
CA THR A 74 32.37 -18.06 -6.12
C THR A 74 31.96 -19.19 -5.19
N LYS A 75 32.73 -19.42 -4.11
CA LYS A 75 32.42 -20.48 -3.12
C LYS A 75 31.28 -20.11 -2.16
N HIS A 76 31.01 -18.82 -1.97
CA HIS A 76 30.03 -18.33 -1.00
C HIS A 76 29.48 -16.97 -1.43
N ASN A 77 28.25 -16.68 -1.02
CA ASN A 77 27.66 -15.37 -1.23
C ASN A 77 28.07 -14.40 -0.09
N PRO A 78 28.91 -13.38 -0.38
CA PRO A 78 29.43 -12.47 0.63
C PRO A 78 28.35 -11.54 1.23
N THR A 79 27.20 -11.37 0.57
CA THR A 79 26.09 -10.49 1.04
C THR A 79 25.29 -11.09 2.20
N ASN A 80 25.40 -12.41 2.41
CA ASN A 80 24.59 -13.14 3.36
C ASN A 80 24.76 -12.63 4.79
N ARG A 81 23.63 -12.28 5.43
CA ARG A 81 23.54 -11.76 6.82
C ARG A 81 24.31 -10.45 7.07
N ILE A 82 24.75 -9.70 6.05
CA ILE A 82 25.47 -8.42 6.25
C ILE A 82 24.61 -7.42 7.03
N LEU A 83 23.36 -7.22 6.60
CA LEU A 83 22.50 -6.17 7.17
C LEU A 83 22.17 -6.37 8.65
N LYS A 84 22.01 -7.64 9.09
CA LYS A 84 21.82 -7.96 10.52
C LYS A 84 22.98 -7.48 11.39
N ARG A 85 24.20 -7.47 10.85
CA ARG A 85 25.42 -7.04 11.57
C ARG A 85 25.63 -5.52 11.53
N LEU A 86 24.99 -4.81 10.59
CA LEU A 86 25.12 -3.35 10.47
C LEU A 86 24.28 -2.58 11.49
N LYS A 87 23.35 -3.23 12.21
CA LYS A 87 22.49 -2.61 13.24
C LYS A 87 21.91 -1.24 12.83
N LEU A 88 21.48 -1.11 11.57
CA LEU A 88 20.98 0.16 11.05
C LEU A 88 19.66 0.54 11.74
N GLU A 89 19.51 1.82 12.10
CA GLU A 89 18.31 2.33 12.78
C GLU A 89 17.11 2.45 11.85
N ARG A 90 16.06 1.65 12.11
CA ARG A 90 14.81 1.73 11.37
C ARG A 90 13.98 2.90 11.87
N ASN A 91 13.98 4.00 11.13
CA ASN A 91 12.88 4.96 11.16
C ASN A 91 11.62 4.29 10.62
N LYS A 92 10.80 3.74 11.53
CA LYS A 92 9.45 3.27 11.21
C LYS A 92 8.60 4.50 10.89
N MET A 93 8.59 4.91 9.63
CA MET A 93 7.62 5.87 9.13
C MET A 93 6.24 5.19 9.02
N THR A 94 5.63 4.88 10.16
CA THR A 94 4.22 4.47 10.21
C THR A 94 3.40 5.74 10.31
N GLY A 95 2.84 6.19 9.18
CA GLY A 95 1.82 7.24 9.22
C GLY A 95 0.68 6.77 10.12
N THR A 96 0.35 7.56 11.14
CA THR A 96 -0.81 7.29 11.99
C THR A 96 -2.06 7.43 11.11
N PRO A 97 -2.92 6.41 11.06
CA PRO A 97 -4.21 6.50 10.36
C PRO A 97 -5.01 7.71 10.86
N LEU A 98 -5.89 8.23 10.01
CA LEU A 98 -6.82 9.28 10.43
C LEU A 98 -7.85 8.67 11.39
N THR A 99 -8.29 9.47 12.36
CA THR A 99 -9.48 9.18 13.17
C THR A 99 -10.74 9.33 12.32
N LEU A 100 -11.88 8.83 12.82
CA LEU A 100 -13.17 9.01 12.14
C LEU A 100 -13.52 10.50 11.96
N ALA A 101 -13.27 11.33 12.97
CA ALA A 101 -13.50 12.77 12.90
C ALA A 101 -12.60 13.46 11.87
N GLU A 102 -11.32 13.11 11.81
CA GLU A 102 -10.40 13.62 10.79
C GLU A 102 -10.79 13.15 9.38
N MET A 103 -11.20 11.88 9.22
CA MET A 103 -11.71 11.35 7.94
C MET A 103 -12.93 12.14 7.46
N ASN A 104 -13.93 12.36 8.31
CA ASN A 104 -15.11 13.14 7.96
C ASN A 104 -14.72 14.58 7.58
N ARG A 105 -13.83 15.22 8.35
CA ARG A 105 -13.35 16.56 8.00
C ARG A 105 -12.69 16.61 6.63
N VAL A 106 -11.88 15.61 6.25
CA VAL A 106 -11.30 15.54 4.88
C VAL A 106 -12.39 15.43 3.82
N ILE A 107 -13.41 14.60 4.05
CA ILE A 107 -14.53 14.40 3.13
C ILE A 107 -15.35 15.69 2.97
N ASP A 108 -15.70 16.35 4.07
CA ASP A 108 -16.48 17.59 4.08
C ASP A 108 -15.70 18.74 3.40
N THR A 109 -14.42 18.92 3.76
CA THR A 109 -13.55 19.90 3.10
C THR A 109 -13.38 19.62 1.61
N CYS A 110 -13.35 18.35 1.20
CA CYS A 110 -13.34 18.02 -0.23
C CYS A 110 -14.65 18.36 -0.92
N ALA A 111 -15.80 18.10 -0.28
CA ALA A 111 -17.11 18.44 -0.84
C ALA A 111 -17.24 19.95 -1.09
N GLU A 112 -16.73 20.76 -0.16
CA GLU A 112 -16.79 22.22 -0.23
C GLU A 112 -15.84 22.82 -1.28
N HIS A 113 -14.58 22.39 -1.29
CA HIS A 113 -13.53 23.04 -2.11
C HIS A 113 -13.21 22.34 -3.42
N TYR A 114 -13.50 21.03 -3.53
CA TYR A 114 -13.21 20.19 -4.70
C TYR A 114 -14.36 19.20 -4.95
N PRO A 115 -15.60 19.68 -5.18
CA PRO A 115 -16.79 18.83 -5.31
C PRO A 115 -16.65 17.77 -6.42
N GLU A 116 -15.88 18.04 -7.47
CA GLU A 116 -15.60 17.10 -8.54
C GLU A 116 -14.78 15.88 -8.09
N MET A 117 -13.99 16.05 -7.03
CA MET A 117 -13.15 15.01 -6.43
C MET A 117 -13.83 14.32 -5.23
N TYR A 118 -14.97 14.82 -4.77
CA TYR A 118 -15.69 14.25 -3.63
C TYR A 118 -16.00 12.75 -3.79
N PRO A 119 -16.59 12.27 -4.91
CA PRO A 119 -16.86 10.85 -5.10
C PRO A 119 -15.58 10.00 -5.10
N PHE A 120 -14.47 10.56 -5.56
CA PHE A 120 -13.17 9.89 -5.57
C PHE A 120 -12.69 9.59 -4.15
N PHE A 121 -12.73 10.59 -3.27
CA PHE A 121 -12.32 10.40 -1.88
C PHE A 121 -13.31 9.56 -1.10
N MET A 122 -14.61 9.65 -1.41
CA MET A 122 -15.62 8.74 -0.87
C MET A 122 -15.28 7.28 -1.20
N ILE A 123 -14.98 6.94 -2.45
CA ILE A 123 -14.52 5.58 -2.80
C ILE A 123 -13.26 5.23 -2.00
N ALA A 124 -12.25 6.12 -1.97
CA ALA A 124 -10.99 5.83 -1.29
C ALA A 124 -11.16 5.50 0.20
N PHE A 125 -11.98 6.27 0.92
CA PHE A 125 -12.22 6.10 2.34
C PHE A 125 -13.16 4.93 2.67
N TYR A 126 -14.20 4.70 1.87
CA TYR A 126 -15.21 3.68 2.16
C TYR A 126 -14.86 2.27 1.63
N THR A 127 -13.82 2.16 0.79
CA THR A 127 -13.39 0.86 0.22
C THR A 127 -11.95 0.46 0.54
N GLY A 128 -11.09 1.41 0.91
CA GLY A 128 -9.66 1.16 1.08
C GLY A 128 -8.93 0.72 -0.21
N MET A 129 -9.52 0.97 -1.39
CA MET A 129 -8.90 0.67 -2.68
C MET A 129 -7.59 1.44 -2.87
N ARG A 130 -6.66 0.86 -3.65
CA ARG A 130 -5.39 1.53 -3.97
C ARG A 130 -5.65 2.65 -4.98
N LEU A 131 -4.84 3.72 -4.92
CA LEU A 131 -4.91 4.82 -5.89
C LEU A 131 -4.97 4.36 -7.36
N GLY A 132 -4.09 3.41 -7.71
CA GLY A 132 -4.05 2.86 -9.07
C GLY A 132 -5.26 1.98 -9.41
N GLU A 133 -6.00 1.47 -8.44
CA GLU A 133 -7.24 0.70 -8.67
C GLU A 133 -8.45 1.63 -8.86
N ILE A 134 -8.44 2.82 -8.25
CA ILE A 134 -9.55 3.79 -8.32
C ILE A 134 -9.51 4.61 -9.62
N ILE A 135 -8.32 5.11 -10.01
CA ILE A 135 -8.17 5.97 -11.20
C ILE A 135 -8.78 5.35 -12.48
N PRO A 136 -8.57 4.07 -12.82
CA PRO A 136 -9.05 3.50 -14.06
C PRO A 136 -10.50 3.01 -14.03
N LEU A 137 -11.25 3.26 -12.94
CA LEU A 137 -12.64 2.81 -12.83
C LEU A 137 -13.50 3.39 -13.96
N GLU A 138 -14.32 2.52 -14.54
CA GLU A 138 -15.40 2.88 -15.46
C GLU A 138 -16.73 2.55 -14.81
N TRP A 139 -17.82 3.13 -15.32
CA TRP A 139 -19.16 2.82 -14.82
C TRP A 139 -19.54 1.34 -14.96
N ASP A 140 -19.01 0.66 -15.98
CA ASP A 140 -19.19 -0.79 -16.19
C ASP A 140 -18.51 -1.65 -15.10
N ASP A 141 -17.60 -1.07 -14.31
CA ASP A 141 -16.97 -1.75 -13.18
C ASP A 141 -17.83 -1.64 -11.89
N ILE A 142 -18.94 -0.90 -11.90
CA ILE A 142 -19.82 -0.67 -10.73
C ILE A 142 -21.18 -1.34 -10.95
N ASP A 143 -21.49 -2.34 -10.12
CA ASP A 143 -22.81 -2.95 -10.05
C ASP A 143 -23.63 -2.26 -8.93
N LEU A 144 -24.45 -1.28 -9.31
CA LEU A 144 -25.28 -0.49 -8.40
C LEU A 144 -26.44 -1.30 -7.79
N GLU A 145 -26.79 -2.45 -8.34
CA GLU A 145 -27.83 -3.35 -7.81
C GLU A 145 -27.24 -4.30 -6.78
N LYS A 146 -26.06 -4.86 -7.05
CA LYS A 146 -25.35 -5.74 -6.10
C LYS A 146 -24.53 -4.98 -5.05
N HIS A 147 -24.44 -3.66 -5.19
CA HIS A 147 -23.65 -2.77 -4.34
C HIS A 147 -22.17 -3.18 -4.33
N GLU A 148 -21.58 -3.30 -5.52
CA GLU A 148 -20.24 -3.87 -5.71
C GLU A 148 -19.40 -3.11 -6.74
N ILE A 149 -18.11 -2.95 -6.46
CA ILE A 149 -17.10 -2.48 -7.43
C ILE A 149 -16.19 -3.64 -7.81
N LYS A 150 -16.09 -3.91 -9.11
CA LYS A 150 -15.16 -4.90 -9.67
C LYS A 150 -13.78 -4.30 -9.82
N VAL A 151 -12.80 -4.84 -9.09
CA VAL A 151 -11.40 -4.40 -9.16
C VAL A 151 -10.60 -5.33 -10.05
N ASN A 152 -10.50 -4.98 -11.33
CA ASN A 152 -9.86 -5.74 -12.41
C ASN A 152 -8.69 -5.00 -13.10
N LYS A 153 -8.65 -3.66 -13.00
CA LYS A 153 -7.66 -2.78 -13.64
C LYS A 153 -6.75 -2.10 -12.60
N SER A 154 -5.54 -1.74 -13.02
CA SER A 154 -4.60 -0.93 -12.23
C SER A 154 -3.84 0.06 -13.11
N PHE A 155 -3.99 1.35 -12.80
CA PHE A 155 -3.32 2.46 -13.46
C PHE A 155 -1.97 2.82 -12.80
N ARG A 156 -0.90 2.87 -13.59
CA ARG A 156 0.43 3.31 -13.16
C ARG A 156 1.21 3.93 -14.32
N ARG A 157 1.75 5.14 -14.11
CA ARG A 157 2.53 5.90 -15.13
C ARG A 157 1.78 5.97 -16.47
N GLU A 158 0.51 6.38 -16.41
CA GLU A 158 -0.33 6.56 -17.61
C GLU A 158 -0.67 5.28 -18.37
N LEU A 159 -0.26 4.12 -17.85
CA LEU A 159 -0.58 2.82 -18.40
C LEU A 159 -1.60 2.11 -17.51
N ILE A 160 -2.67 1.62 -18.13
CA ILE A 160 -3.57 0.64 -17.52
C ILE A 160 -2.92 -0.73 -17.70
N ASN A 161 -2.78 -1.46 -16.60
CA ASN A 161 -2.43 -2.85 -16.61
C ASN A 161 -3.57 -3.62 -15.93
N ASP A 162 -3.74 -4.89 -16.27
CA ASP A 162 -4.57 -5.77 -15.44
C ASP A 162 -4.02 -5.82 -14.01
N THR A 163 -4.91 -6.01 -13.03
CA THR A 163 -4.48 -6.11 -11.63
C THR A 163 -3.42 -7.21 -11.50
N LYS A 164 -2.42 -6.93 -10.66
CA LYS A 164 -1.09 -7.58 -10.63
C LYS A 164 -1.09 -9.09 -10.36
N THR A 165 -2.22 -9.78 -10.36
CA THR A 165 -2.33 -11.24 -10.13
C THR A 165 -3.51 -11.97 -10.78
N GLY A 166 -4.28 -11.38 -11.69
CA GLY A 166 -5.47 -12.07 -12.24
C GLY A 166 -6.56 -12.36 -11.20
N GLU A 167 -6.43 -11.80 -10.00
CA GLU A 167 -7.42 -11.89 -8.93
C GLU A 167 -8.32 -10.67 -9.02
N ASN A 168 -9.33 -10.79 -9.87
CA ASN A 168 -10.49 -9.93 -9.80
C ASN A 168 -11.12 -10.10 -8.42
N ARG A 169 -11.27 -9.00 -7.69
CA ARG A 169 -12.05 -9.00 -6.44
C ARG A 169 -13.23 -8.07 -6.59
N SER A 170 -14.32 -8.44 -5.92
CA SER A 170 -15.44 -7.54 -5.72
C SER A 170 -15.30 -6.84 -4.39
N VAL A 171 -15.53 -5.53 -4.38
CA VAL A 171 -15.47 -4.67 -3.21
C VAL A 171 -16.89 -4.19 -2.90
N LYS A 172 -17.34 -4.38 -1.66
CA LYS A 172 -18.70 -3.98 -1.27
C LYS A 172 -18.80 -2.46 -1.14
N ILE A 173 -19.92 -1.92 -1.58
CA ILE A 173 -20.29 -0.51 -1.51
C ILE A 173 -21.28 -0.34 -0.36
N THR A 174 -21.03 0.61 0.54
CA THR A 174 -21.98 0.97 1.61
C THR A 174 -23.14 1.78 1.04
N SER A 175 -24.27 1.84 1.75
CA SER A 175 -25.43 2.65 1.32
C SER A 175 -25.07 4.12 1.06
N ILE A 176 -24.22 4.71 1.91
CA ILE A 176 -23.75 6.09 1.76
C ILE A 176 -22.98 6.27 0.44
N LEU A 177 -22.00 5.39 0.16
CA LEU A 177 -21.24 5.47 -1.07
C LEU A 177 -22.12 5.21 -2.31
N LEU A 178 -23.11 4.31 -2.20
CA LEU A 178 -24.05 4.05 -3.27
C LEU A 178 -24.87 5.30 -3.63
N THR A 179 -25.39 6.01 -2.63
CA THR A 179 -26.12 7.27 -2.84
C THR A 179 -25.23 8.30 -3.53
N THR A 180 -24.00 8.49 -3.05
CA THR A 180 -23.03 9.40 -3.68
C THR A 180 -22.76 9.03 -5.14
N LEU A 181 -22.61 7.75 -5.46
CA LEU A 181 -22.36 7.29 -6.83
C LEU A 181 -23.59 7.46 -7.73
N ARG A 182 -24.80 7.27 -7.22
CA ARG A 182 -26.05 7.51 -7.96
C ARG A 182 -26.21 8.99 -8.29
N GLU A 183 -25.96 9.87 -7.35
CA GLU A 183 -25.99 11.32 -7.58
C GLU A 183 -24.92 11.75 -8.59
N TYR A 184 -23.70 11.24 -8.44
CA TYR A 184 -22.60 11.53 -9.35
C TYR A 184 -22.85 11.02 -10.78
N ARG A 185 -23.59 9.92 -10.94
CA ARG A 185 -23.97 9.39 -12.26
C ARG A 185 -24.80 10.38 -13.06
N LEU A 186 -25.60 11.22 -12.40
CA LEU A 186 -26.45 12.21 -13.07
C LEU A 186 -25.64 13.34 -13.73
N SER A 187 -24.44 13.63 -13.23
CA SER A 187 -23.56 14.67 -13.78
C SER A 187 -22.42 14.13 -14.64
N CYS A 188 -22.13 12.83 -14.55
CA CYS A 188 -21.04 12.18 -15.29
C CYS A 188 -21.52 11.52 -16.59
N HIS A 189 -21.17 12.13 -17.72
CA HIS A 189 -21.57 11.68 -19.06
C HIS A 189 -20.48 10.85 -19.78
N THR A 190 -19.39 10.53 -19.11
CA THR A 190 -18.28 9.77 -19.71
C THR A 190 -18.33 8.30 -19.29
N LYS A 191 -17.62 7.44 -20.03
CA LYS A 191 -17.46 6.03 -19.66
C LYS A 191 -16.63 5.87 -18.38
N ARG A 192 -15.60 6.70 -18.23
CA ARG A 192 -14.73 6.69 -17.04
C ARG A 192 -15.49 7.29 -15.88
N LEU A 193 -15.25 6.75 -14.70
CA LEU A 193 -15.80 7.33 -13.48
C LEU A 193 -15.15 8.68 -13.20
N PHE A 194 -13.82 8.78 -13.39
CA PHE A 194 -13.05 10.00 -13.18
C PHE A 194 -12.31 10.40 -14.46
N ASP A 195 -12.94 11.28 -15.23
CA ASP A 195 -12.39 11.80 -16.48
C ASP A 195 -11.82 13.21 -16.28
N ASN A 196 -10.61 13.43 -16.80
CA ASN A 196 -9.92 14.71 -16.82
C ASN A 196 -9.73 15.12 -18.29
N ASN A 197 -10.77 15.67 -18.90
CA ASN A 197 -10.80 16.13 -20.29
C ASN A 197 -10.37 15.06 -21.30
N GLY A 198 -11.02 13.88 -21.22
CA GLY A 198 -10.75 12.73 -22.07
C GLY A 198 -9.57 11.87 -21.63
N GLN A 199 -8.91 12.19 -20.50
CA GLN A 199 -7.75 11.50 -19.98
C GLN A 199 -7.95 11.04 -18.53
N TYR A 200 -7.16 10.07 -18.06
CA TYR A 200 -7.12 9.72 -16.65
C TYR A 200 -6.40 10.79 -15.83
N TYR A 201 -6.84 11.00 -14.58
CA TYR A 201 -6.05 11.78 -13.63
C TYR A 201 -4.69 11.12 -13.38
N SER A 202 -3.61 11.90 -13.47
CA SER A 202 -2.30 11.42 -13.07
C SER A 202 -2.29 11.15 -11.55
N GLN A 203 -1.53 10.15 -11.11
CA GLN A 203 -1.43 9.83 -9.68
C GLN A 203 -0.89 11.01 -8.86
N ASN A 204 -0.06 11.88 -9.46
CA ASN A 204 0.46 13.07 -8.78
C ASN A 204 -0.61 14.14 -8.63
N LYS A 205 -1.48 14.33 -9.63
CA LYS A 205 -2.61 15.26 -9.54
C LYS A 205 -3.54 14.89 -8.38
N ILE A 206 -3.90 13.61 -8.24
CA ILE A 206 -4.70 13.12 -7.11
C ILE A 206 -4.00 13.33 -5.75
N ARG A 207 -2.69 13.05 -5.67
CA ARG A 207 -1.91 13.30 -4.44
C ARG A 207 -1.88 14.78 -4.08
N ASN A 208 -1.82 15.66 -5.08
CA ASN A 208 -1.87 17.10 -4.86
C ASN A 208 -3.24 17.54 -4.35
N TYR A 209 -4.35 17.02 -4.90
CA TYR A 209 -5.69 17.26 -4.34
C TYR A 209 -5.76 16.87 -2.87
N LEU A 210 -5.33 15.65 -2.51
CA LEU A 210 -5.32 15.22 -1.11
C LEU A 210 -4.48 16.15 -0.23
N LYS A 211 -3.30 16.58 -0.71
CA LYS A 211 -2.45 17.52 0.02
C LYS A 211 -3.15 18.85 0.28
N GLN A 212 -3.86 19.39 -0.71
CA GLN A 212 -4.60 20.65 -0.56
C GLN A 212 -5.78 20.51 0.39
N VAL A 213 -6.59 19.45 0.24
CA VAL A 213 -7.71 19.17 1.15
C VAL A 213 -7.23 19.06 2.60
N LEU A 214 -6.14 18.33 2.86
CA LEU A 214 -5.57 18.22 4.20
C LEU A 214 -5.08 19.56 4.76
N MET A 215 -4.49 20.41 3.91
CA MET A 215 -4.03 21.74 4.30
C MET A 215 -5.20 22.63 4.72
N ILE A 216 -6.26 22.66 3.91
CA ILE A 216 -7.47 23.45 4.19
C ILE A 216 -8.17 22.93 5.44
N ALA A 217 -8.24 21.60 5.61
CA ALA A 217 -8.83 20.96 6.78
C ALA A 217 -8.02 21.17 8.09
N GLY A 218 -6.83 21.81 8.02
CA GLY A 218 -5.93 22.00 9.15
C GLY A 218 -5.35 20.69 9.69
N LEU A 219 -5.20 19.67 8.83
CA LEU A 219 -4.74 18.34 9.22
C LEU A 219 -3.29 18.10 8.84
N LYS A 220 -2.65 17.18 9.58
CA LYS A 220 -1.30 16.72 9.25
C LYS A 220 -1.29 16.05 7.87
N HIS A 221 -0.14 16.16 7.20
CA HIS A 221 0.03 15.49 5.92
C HIS A 221 -0.05 13.96 6.08
N VAL A 222 -0.94 13.34 5.30
CA VAL A 222 -1.01 11.89 5.10
C VAL A 222 -0.86 11.56 3.62
N ARG A 223 -0.24 10.41 3.31
CA ARG A 223 -0.12 9.96 1.91
C ARG A 223 -1.43 9.33 1.49
N PHE A 224 -1.67 9.25 0.18
CA PHE A 224 -2.85 8.56 -0.34
C PHE A 224 -2.97 7.10 0.13
N HIS A 225 -1.85 6.37 0.23
CA HIS A 225 -1.88 4.99 0.73
C HIS A 225 -2.27 4.90 2.21
N ASP A 226 -2.11 5.99 2.96
CA ASP A 226 -2.52 6.04 4.36
C ASP A 226 -4.06 6.10 4.49
N LEU A 227 -4.81 6.50 3.45
CA LEU A 227 -6.29 6.41 3.45
C LEU A 227 -6.76 4.95 3.52
N ARG A 228 -6.06 4.05 2.84
CA ARG A 228 -6.28 2.61 2.97
C ARG A 228 -5.92 2.10 4.37
N HIS A 229 -4.91 2.69 5.01
CA HIS A 229 -4.62 2.39 6.41
C HIS A 229 -5.74 2.87 7.33
N THR A 230 -6.26 4.08 7.10
CA THR A 230 -7.44 4.62 7.79
C THR A 230 -8.63 3.68 7.67
N TYR A 231 -9.03 3.27 6.46
CA TYR A 231 -10.13 2.32 6.26
C TYR A 231 -9.93 1.04 7.09
N ALA A 232 -8.79 0.37 6.92
CA ALA A 232 -8.52 -0.90 7.59
C ALA A 232 -8.50 -0.77 9.12
N SER A 233 -7.85 0.28 9.64
CA SER A 233 -7.76 0.56 11.07
C SER A 233 -9.12 0.87 11.67
N LEU A 234 -9.92 1.71 11.02
CA LEU A 234 -11.26 2.07 11.49
C LEU A 234 -12.17 0.85 11.50
N MET A 235 -12.26 0.10 10.40
CA MET A 235 -13.10 -1.09 10.30
C MET A 235 -12.76 -2.11 11.41
N LEU A 236 -11.48 -2.42 11.59
CA LEU A 236 -11.05 -3.35 12.65
C LEU A 236 -11.31 -2.81 14.06
N SER A 237 -11.15 -1.50 14.28
CA SER A 237 -11.47 -0.88 15.58
C SER A 237 -12.96 -0.86 15.89
N LEU A 238 -13.80 -0.86 14.87
CA LEU A 238 -15.25 -0.97 14.98
C LEU A 238 -15.72 -2.43 15.13
N GLY A 239 -14.80 -3.39 15.18
CA GLY A 239 -15.10 -4.80 15.41
C GLY A 239 -15.39 -5.62 14.14
N GLU A 240 -15.16 -5.06 12.96
CA GLU A 240 -15.38 -5.78 11.70
C GLU A 240 -14.45 -7.01 11.59
N PRO A 241 -14.95 -8.14 11.07
CA PRO A 241 -14.14 -9.35 10.97
C PRO A 241 -12.89 -9.14 10.10
N ILE A 242 -11.73 -9.59 10.59
CA ILE A 242 -10.45 -9.41 9.88
C ILE A 242 -10.45 -10.01 8.47
N HIS A 243 -11.13 -11.15 8.27
CA HIS A 243 -11.24 -11.79 6.97
C HIS A 243 -12.06 -10.95 5.98
N TYR A 244 -13.09 -10.26 6.46
CA TYR A 244 -13.88 -9.33 5.65
C TYR A 244 -13.00 -8.16 5.20
N VAL A 245 -12.32 -7.49 6.13
CA VAL A 245 -11.41 -6.38 5.81
C VAL A 245 -10.29 -6.83 4.87
N GLN A 246 -9.71 -8.02 5.08
CA GLN A 246 -8.70 -8.60 4.20
C GLN A 246 -9.20 -8.77 2.76
N ASN A 247 -10.42 -9.28 2.59
CA ASN A 247 -11.04 -9.49 1.28
C ASN A 247 -11.28 -8.16 0.56
N GLN A 248 -11.87 -7.16 1.23
CA GLN A 248 -12.07 -5.82 0.67
C GLN A 248 -10.75 -5.19 0.17
N LEU A 249 -9.71 -5.33 0.99
CA LEU A 249 -8.38 -4.82 0.67
C LEU A 249 -7.68 -5.62 -0.45
N GLY A 250 -8.03 -6.88 -0.68
CA GLY A 250 -7.31 -7.77 -1.59
C GLY A 250 -5.91 -8.09 -1.09
N HIS A 251 -5.78 -8.44 0.20
CA HIS A 251 -4.55 -8.96 0.78
C HIS A 251 -4.49 -10.48 0.62
N LYS A 252 -3.52 -10.97 -0.17
CA LYS A 252 -3.28 -12.41 -0.36
C LYS A 252 -2.86 -13.14 0.91
N ASN A 253 -2.14 -12.44 1.78
CA ASN A 253 -1.65 -12.99 3.03
C ASN A 253 -2.35 -12.28 4.19
N ALA A 254 -3.10 -13.05 4.98
CA ALA A 254 -3.77 -12.58 6.19
C ALA A 254 -2.80 -11.94 7.18
N SER A 255 -1.54 -12.42 7.22
CA SER A 255 -0.50 -11.85 8.08
C SER A 255 -0.25 -10.37 7.77
N MET A 256 -0.39 -9.91 6.52
CA MET A 256 -0.22 -8.49 6.21
C MET A 256 -1.26 -7.61 6.91
N THR A 257 -2.49 -8.10 7.06
CA THR A 257 -3.55 -7.40 7.78
C THR A 257 -3.30 -7.47 9.29
N LEU A 258 -2.99 -8.66 9.80
CA LEU A 258 -2.77 -8.87 11.24
C LEU A 258 -1.52 -8.14 11.76
N ASP A 259 -0.37 -8.31 11.10
CA ASP A 259 0.91 -7.69 11.46
C ASP A 259 0.82 -6.16 11.49
N ARG A 260 -0.03 -5.59 10.62
CA ARG A 260 -0.13 -4.14 10.44
C ARG A 260 -1.24 -3.49 11.26
N TYR A 261 -2.36 -4.19 11.44
CA TYR A 261 -3.57 -3.61 12.00
C TYR A 261 -4.11 -4.34 13.23
N GLY A 262 -3.53 -5.48 13.64
CA GLY A 262 -4.01 -6.24 14.81
C GLY A 262 -4.09 -5.39 16.09
N LYS A 263 -3.22 -4.38 16.22
CA LYS A 263 -3.25 -3.43 17.34
C LYS A 263 -4.52 -2.56 17.44
N TYR A 264 -5.33 -2.49 16.38
CA TYR A 264 -6.58 -1.75 16.36
C TYR A 264 -7.79 -2.62 16.68
N MET A 265 -7.63 -3.95 16.70
CA MET A 265 -8.74 -4.85 17.02
C MET A 265 -9.11 -4.72 18.49
N PRO A 266 -10.41 -4.66 18.82
CA PRO A 266 -10.85 -4.62 20.21
C PRO A 266 -10.41 -5.90 20.93
N VAL A 267 -9.68 -5.75 22.03
CA VAL A 267 -9.38 -6.85 22.95
C VAL A 267 -10.42 -6.78 24.07
N ASN A 268 -11.43 -7.64 24.00
CA ASN A 268 -12.40 -7.72 25.09
C ASN A 268 -11.75 -8.50 26.24
N LYS A 269 -11.50 -7.83 27.37
CA LYS A 269 -10.89 -8.47 28.56
C LYS A 269 -11.71 -9.64 29.11
N GLU A 270 -12.99 -9.72 28.76
CA GLU A 270 -13.89 -10.83 29.12
C GLU A 270 -13.79 -12.06 28.20
N GLN A 271 -12.99 -12.01 27.13
CA GLN A 271 -12.83 -13.10 26.15
C GLN A 271 -12.32 -14.42 26.77
N GLY A 272 -11.75 -14.40 27.99
CA GLY A 272 -11.34 -15.60 28.71
C GLY A 272 -12.51 -16.48 29.18
N ASN A 273 -13.70 -15.91 29.39
CA ASN A 273 -14.85 -16.61 29.97
C ASN A 273 -15.91 -16.98 28.94
N ALA A 274 -15.65 -16.75 27.64
CA ALA A 274 -16.63 -16.98 26.58
C ALA A 274 -17.17 -18.42 26.58
N LEU A 275 -16.30 -19.40 26.81
CA LEU A 275 -16.68 -20.82 26.91
C LEU A 275 -17.52 -21.10 28.15
N GLU A 276 -17.13 -20.56 29.32
CA GLU A 276 -17.91 -20.72 30.56
C GLU A 276 -19.30 -20.06 30.46
N ASN A 277 -19.38 -18.88 29.85
CA ASN A 277 -20.64 -18.15 29.65
C ASN A 277 -21.57 -18.92 28.69
N ALA A 278 -21.02 -19.50 27.61
CA ALA A 278 -21.79 -20.34 26.71
C ALA A 278 -22.35 -21.59 27.43
N ILE A 279 -21.53 -22.26 28.26
CA ILE A 279 -21.96 -23.42 29.04
C ILE A 279 -23.04 -23.05 30.07
N LYS A 280 -22.88 -21.92 30.78
CA LYS A 280 -23.88 -21.43 31.76
C LYS A 280 -25.21 -21.11 31.09
N ASN A 281 -25.20 -20.51 29.91
CA ASN A 281 -26.42 -20.18 29.17
C ASN A 281 -27.14 -21.44 28.67
N MET A 282 -26.43 -22.49 28.25
CA MET A 282 -27.08 -23.77 27.91
C MET A 282 -27.76 -24.41 29.12
N LYS A 283 -27.12 -24.41 30.29
CA LYS A 283 -27.68 -24.99 31.52
C LYS A 283 -28.87 -24.22 32.11
N ASN A 284 -28.97 -22.93 31.84
CA ASN A 284 -30.10 -22.10 32.28
C ASN A 284 -31.29 -22.11 31.30
N SER A 285 -31.14 -22.81 30.17
CA SER A 285 -32.18 -22.96 29.14
C SER A 285 -32.88 -24.33 29.17
N GLU A 286 -32.48 -25.19 30.11
CA GLU A 286 -33.11 -26.48 30.46
C GLU A 286 -33.96 -26.30 31.74
#